data_AF-A0A3C1BJZ2-F1
#
_entry.id   AF-A0A3C1BJZ2-F1
#
_cell.length_a   1.000
_cell.length_b   1.000
_cell.length_c   1.000
_cell.angle_alpha   90.00
_cell.angle_beta   90.00
_cell.angle_gamma   90.00
#
_symmetry.space_group_name_H-M   'P 1'
#
loop_
_entity.id
_entity.type
_entity.pdbx_description
1 polymer ?
#
loop_
_entity_poly.entity_id
_entity_poly.type
_entity_poly.pdbx_seq_one_letter_code
_entity_poly.pdbx_strand_id
1 'polypeptide(L)' 'MEYQVEHISWQTANVKDAIFDADVTELYGGAFAPFLQAKPYSACFAKGSEITVRIGKKIAVDPALPVSPLL' A
#
# COMPACT_ATOMS: atom_id res chain seq x y z
N MET A 1 -9.66 -14.34 7.33
CA MET A 1 -10.24 -13.83 6.08
C MET A 1 -9.07 -13.37 5.24
N GLU A 2 -8.84 -14.00 4.11
CA GLU A 2 -7.68 -13.73 3.26
C GLU A 2 -8.13 -12.95 2.03
N TYR A 3 -7.26 -12.12 1.49
CA TYR A 3 -7.45 -11.49 0.19
C TYR A 3 -6.10 -11.34 -0.50
N GLN A 4 -6.11 -11.37 -1.83
CA GLN A 4 -4.93 -11.15 -2.65
C GLN A 4 -5.14 -9.91 -3.51
N VAL A 5 -4.10 -9.09 -3.64
CA VAL A 5 -4.08 -7.94 -4.54
C VAL A 5 -3.04 -8.21 -5.62
N GLU A 6 -3.48 -8.20 -6.88
CA GLU A 6 -2.61 -8.23 -8.04
C GLU A 6 -2.50 -6.80 -8.60
N HIS A 7 -1.27 -6.33 -8.87
CA HIS A 7 -1.02 -5.06 -9.53
C HIS A 7 0.13 -5.17 -10.53
N ILE A 8 0.05 -4.42 -11.63
CA ILE A 8 1.19 -4.24 -12.54
C ILE A 8 2.11 -3.14 -12.00
N SER A 9 3.40 -3.22 -12.32
CA SER A 9 4.35 -2.15 -12.03
C SER A 9 3.89 -0.82 -12.61
N TRP A 10 4.04 0.25 -11.83
CA TRP A 10 3.69 1.59 -12.29
C TRP A 10 4.58 2.03 -13.45
N GLN A 11 3.98 2.73 -14.40
CA GLN A 11 4.75 3.42 -15.43
C GLN A 11 5.29 4.71 -14.81
N THR A 12 6.61 4.84 -14.76
CA THR A 12 7.27 5.97 -14.11
C THR A 12 8.06 6.81 -15.10
N ALA A 13 8.22 8.10 -14.77
CA ALA A 13 9.07 9.03 -15.51
C ALA A 13 9.77 10.01 -14.55
N ASN A 14 10.90 10.55 -15.00
CA ASN A 14 11.59 11.61 -14.27
C ASN A 14 10.84 12.94 -14.42
N VAL A 15 10.68 13.65 -13.31
CA VAL A 15 10.07 14.98 -13.29
C VAL A 15 11.18 16.04 -13.32
N LYS A 16 10.96 17.10 -14.09
CA LYS A 16 11.80 18.29 -14.09
C LYS A 16 11.05 19.41 -13.36
N ASP A 17 11.78 20.22 -12.61
CA ASP A 17 11.27 21.43 -11.95
C ASP A 17 10.06 21.16 -11.04
N ALA A 18 10.16 20.14 -10.18
CA ALA A 18 9.09 19.77 -9.26
C ALA A 18 8.81 20.88 -8.24
N ILE A 19 7.54 21.27 -8.15
CA ILE A 19 7.01 22.22 -7.17
C ILE A 19 6.06 21.45 -6.25
N PHE A 20 6.24 21.63 -4.94
CA PHE A 20 5.33 21.11 -3.93
C PHE A 20 4.64 22.29 -3.24
N ASP A 21 3.35 22.47 -3.52
CA ASP A 21 2.53 23.56 -3.02
C ASP A 21 1.32 22.99 -2.28
N ALA A 22 1.42 22.92 -0.95
CA ALA A 22 0.39 22.39 -0.07
C ALA A 22 0.57 22.90 1.37
N ASP A 23 -0.52 22.98 2.13
CA ASP A 23 -0.44 23.24 3.57
C ASP A 23 0.02 21.98 4.32
N VAL A 24 1.33 21.91 4.55
CA VAL A 24 1.95 20.79 5.29
C VAL A 24 1.44 20.70 6.73
N THR A 25 1.13 21.83 7.37
CA THR A 25 0.73 21.84 8.76
C THR A 25 -0.67 21.25 8.92
N GLU A 26 -1.57 21.55 8.00
CA GLU A 26 -2.92 20.98 7.96
C GLU A 26 -2.89 19.48 7.62
N LEU A 27 -2.10 19.08 6.62
CA LEU A 27 -2.07 17.69 6.13
C LEU A 27 -1.30 16.73 7.04
N TYR A 28 -0.18 17.19 7.60
CA TYR A 28 0.78 16.33 8.30
C TYR A 28 1.13 16.81 9.71
N GLY A 29 0.77 18.04 10.07
CA GLY A 29 1.13 18.66 11.35
C GLY A 29 2.45 19.44 11.30
N GLY A 30 2.60 20.40 12.22
CA GLY A 30 3.71 21.37 12.22
C GLY A 30 5.11 20.76 12.35
N ALA A 31 5.23 19.56 12.92
CA ALA A 31 6.51 18.84 13.01
C ALA A 31 7.10 18.48 11.63
N PHE A 32 6.26 18.38 10.60
CA PHE A 32 6.67 18.00 9.25
C PHE A 32 6.94 19.19 8.32
N ALA A 33 6.52 20.40 8.71
CA ALA A 33 6.69 21.61 7.92
C ALA A 33 8.15 21.88 7.50
N PRO A 34 9.18 21.75 8.38
CA PRO A 34 10.56 22.02 8.00
C PRO A 34 11.11 21.08 6.92
N PHE A 35 10.54 19.87 6.81
CA PHE A 35 11.04 18.83 5.91
C PHE A 35 10.32 18.84 4.56
N LEU A 36 9.03 19.18 4.54
CA LEU A 36 8.21 19.11 3.33
C LEU A 36 8.01 20.47 2.64
N GLN A 37 8.24 21.60 3.33
CA GLN A 37 8.25 22.93 2.69
C GLN A 37 9.61 23.30 2.08
N ALA A 38 10.63 22.46 2.28
CA ALA A 38 11.93 22.65 1.65
C ALA A 38 11.90 22.24 0.16
N LYS A 39 12.91 22.66 -0.60
CA LYS A 39 13.05 22.24 -2.00
C LYS A 39 13.14 20.70 -2.10
N PRO A 40 12.29 20.04 -2.91
CA PRO A 40 12.36 18.60 -3.08
C PRO A 40 13.71 18.14 -3.64
N TYR A 41 14.28 17.10 -3.05
CA TYR A 41 15.53 16.49 -3.54
C TYR A 41 15.32 15.67 -4.81
N SER A 42 14.16 14.99 -4.91
CA SER A 42 13.77 14.20 -6.07
C SER A 42 12.25 14.13 -6.17
N ALA A 43 11.77 13.95 -7.40
CA ALA A 43 10.37 13.68 -7.68
C ALA A 43 10.27 12.72 -8.87
N CYS A 44 9.39 11.73 -8.77
CA CYS A 44 9.07 10.84 -9.88
C CYS A 44 7.59 10.97 -10.22
N PHE A 45 7.30 10.97 -11.52
CA PHE A 45 5.94 10.82 -12.00
C PHE A 45 5.64 9.32 -11.99
N ALA A 46 4.51 8.94 -11.40
CA ALA A 46 4.02 7.59 -11.43
C ALA A 46 2.58 7.61 -11.94
N LYS A 47 2.34 7.02 -13.11
CA LYS A 47 1.00 6.79 -13.61
C LYS A 47 0.41 5.60 -12.85
N GLY A 48 -0.64 5.85 -12.08
CA GLY A 48 -1.36 4.80 -11.37
C GLY A 48 -1.79 3.66 -12.29
N SER A 49 -1.81 2.44 -11.74
CA SER A 49 -2.28 1.24 -12.42
C SER A 49 -3.59 0.74 -11.82
N GLU A 50 -4.37 0.07 -12.66
CA GLU A 50 -5.50 -0.73 -12.21
C GLU A 50 -5.02 -1.83 -11.26
N ILE A 51 -5.83 -2.12 -10.24
CA ILE A 51 -5.58 -3.21 -9.30
C ILE A 51 -6.73 -4.20 -9.34
N THR A 52 -6.42 -5.49 -9.14
CA THR A 52 -7.44 -6.53 -8.98
C THR A 52 -7.40 -7.07 -7.57
N VAL A 53 -8.53 -6.99 -6.87
CA VAL A 53 -8.68 -7.54 -5.51
C VAL A 53 -9.45 -8.85 -5.60
N ARG A 54 -8.84 -9.94 -5.12
CA ARG A 54 -9.48 -11.26 -5.03
C ARG A 54 -9.78 -11.59 -3.58
N ILE A 55 -11.01 -12.04 -3.33
CA ILE A 55 -11.45 -12.49 -2.00
C ILE A 55 -11.06 -13.96 -1.83
N GLY A 56 -10.36 -14.26 -0.74
CA GLY A 56 -9.95 -15.61 -0.39
C GLY A 56 -11.13 -16.48 0.04
N LYS A 57 -10.96 -17.80 -0.10
CA LYS A 57 -11.94 -18.78 0.35
C LYS A 57 -11.79 -19.04 1.86
N LYS A 58 -12.87 -19.50 2.49
CA LYS A 58 -12.83 -19.98 3.87
C LYS A 58 -11.87 -21.17 3.94
N ILE A 59 -10.88 -21.10 4.82
CA ILE A 59 -10.00 -22.24 5.11
C ILE A 59 -10.86 -23.33 5.74
N ALA A 60 -10.98 -24.48 5.07
CA ALA A 60 -11.53 -25.68 5.68
C ALA A 60 -10.41 -26.30 6.51
N VAL A 61 -10.54 -26.21 7.83
CA VAL A 61 -9.70 -27.00 8.74
C VAL A 61 -10.25 -28.40 8.68
N ASP A 62 -9.41 -29.40 8.38
CA ASP A 62 -9.81 -30.80 8.49
C ASP A 62 -10.21 -31.02 9.96
N PRO A 63 -11.47 -31.43 10.27
CA PRO A 63 -11.84 -31.69 11.64
C PRO A 63 -10.90 -32.75 12.19
N ALA A 64 -10.28 -32.46 13.35
CA ALA A 64 -9.44 -33.44 14.04
C ALA A 64 -10.23 -34.75 14.15
N LEU A 65 -9.70 -35.83 13.54
CA LEU A 65 -10.30 -37.14 13.62
C LEU A 65 -10.53 -37.46 15.10
N PRO A 66 -11.72 -37.92 15.51
CA PRO A 66 -11.94 -38.33 16.89
C PRO A 66 -10.91 -39.41 17.21
N VAL A 67 -10.03 -39.14 18.18
CA VAL A 67 -9.14 -40.16 18.74
C VAL A 67 -10.04 -41.24 19.33
N SER A 68 -10.13 -42.38 18.65
CA SER A 68 -10.83 -43.55 19.18
C SER A 68 -10.11 -43.97 20.46
N PRO A 69 -10.77 -43.99 21.63
CA PRO A 69 -10.17 -44.57 22.81
C PRO A 69 -9.97 -46.07 22.53
N LEU A 70 -8.72 -46.50 22.58
CA LEU A 70 -8.29 -47.88 22.46
C LEU A 70 -9.09 -48.78 23.41
N LEU A 71 -9.53 -49.95 22.91
CA LEU A 71 -9.69 -51.16 23.73
C LEU A 71 -8.35 -51.90 23.77
#